data_AF-A0A846C2G2-F1
#
_entry.id   AF-A0A846C2G2-F1
#
_cell.length_a   1.000
_cell.length_b   1.000
_cell.length_c   1.000
_cell.angle_alpha   90.00
_cell.angle_beta   90.00
_cell.angle_gamma   90.00
#
_symmetry.space_group_name_H-M   'P 1'
#
loop_
_entity.id
_entity.type
_entity.pdbx_description
1 polymer ?
#
loop_
_entity_poly.entity_id
_entity_poly.type
_entity_poly.pdbx_seq_one_letter_code
_entity_poly.pdbx_strand_id
1 'polypeptide(L)'
;MHATSLQGFQLIDNLYNTFNPYAPLPAGDAAYVNCEEVRGDSDILMDLGNQIKRSQHNGCYLYSGHRGAGKSIELLRLQGHLTKEGCRVV
;
A
#
# COMPACT_ATOMS: atom_id res chain seq x y z
N MET A 1 9.74 -5.87 -42.37
CA MET A 1 8.74 -6.31 -41.37
C MET A 1 9.33 -6.91 -40.09
N HIS A 2 10.65 -6.85 -39.84
CA HIS A 2 11.28 -7.45 -38.62
C HIS A 2 11.56 -6.46 -37.48
N ALA A 3 11.64 -5.15 -37.73
CA ALA A 3 12.01 -4.17 -36.70
C ALA A 3 10.84 -3.81 -35.75
N THR A 4 9.61 -3.81 -36.26
CA THR A 4 8.40 -3.45 -35.50
C THR A 4 8.02 -4.52 -34.46
N SER A 5 8.30 -5.80 -34.74
CA SER A 5 8.02 -6.89 -33.80
C SER A 5 8.98 -6.89 -32.60
N LEU A 6 10.26 -6.59 -32.82
CA LEU A 6 11.27 -6.46 -31.75
C LEU A 6 10.95 -5.31 -30.79
N GLN A 7 10.47 -4.17 -31.30
CA GLN A 7 10.00 -3.05 -30.47
C GLN A 7 8.76 -3.41 -29.66
N GLY A 8 7.85 -4.22 -30.21
CA GLY A 8 6.67 -4.70 -29.51
C GLY A 8 7.00 -5.59 -28.32
N PHE A 9 7.94 -6.53 -28.48
CA PHE A 9 8.38 -7.39 -27.37
C PHE A 9 9.08 -6.59 -26.27
N GLN A 10 9.93 -5.63 -26.63
CA GLN A 10 10.57 -4.73 -25.65
C GLN A 10 9.56 -3.90 -24.85
N LEU A 11 8.47 -3.44 -25.49
CA LEU A 11 7.42 -2.70 -24.77
C LEU A 11 6.71 -3.58 -23.73
N ILE A 12 6.38 -4.83 -24.09
CA ILE A 12 5.73 -5.77 -23.17
C ILE A 12 6.66 -6.10 -22.00
N ASP A 13 7.94 -6.36 -22.27
CA ASP A 13 8.93 -6.64 -21.24
C ASP A 13 9.08 -5.45 -20.29
N ASN A 14 9.14 -4.22 -20.81
CA ASN A 14 9.23 -3.02 -19.99
C ASN A 14 7.98 -2.83 -19.13
N LEU A 15 6.78 -3.04 -19.69
CA LEU A 15 5.53 -2.96 -18.93
C LEU A 15 5.50 -4.00 -17.81
N TYR A 16 5.82 -5.26 -18.11
CA TYR A 16 5.86 -6.33 -17.11
C TYR A 16 6.83 -5.99 -15.97
N ASN A 17 8.05 -5.54 -16.30
CA ASN A 17 9.08 -5.21 -15.31
C ASN A 17 8.81 -3.91 -14.53
N THR A 18 7.89 -3.06 -15.00
CA THR A 18 7.47 -1.86 -14.27
C THR A 18 6.62 -2.22 -13.04
N PHE A 19 5.87 -3.33 -13.08
CA PHE A 19 5.02 -3.76 -11.96
C PHE A 19 5.74 -4.82 -11.13
N ASN A 20 6.42 -4.41 -10.05
CA ASN A 20 7.02 -5.34 -9.10
C ASN A 20 6.02 -5.71 -7.98
N PRO A 21 5.40 -6.91 -7.99
CA PRO A 21 4.40 -7.28 -6.99
C PRO A 21 4.98 -7.52 -5.58
N TYR A 22 6.31 -7.55 -5.45
CA TYR A 22 6.99 -7.75 -4.18
C TYR A 22 7.40 -6.42 -3.51
N ALA A 23 7.36 -5.31 -4.24
CA ALA A 23 7.61 -3.99 -3.69
C ALA A 23 6.27 -3.34 -3.28
N PRO A 24 6.04 -3.05 -1.99
CA PRO A 24 4.85 -2.32 -1.59
C PRO A 24 4.94 -0.85 -2.05
N LEU A 25 3.79 -0.28 -2.40
CA LEU A 25 3.69 1.14 -2.74
C LEU A 25 3.97 2.02 -1.50
N PRO A 26 4.77 3.09 -1.64
CA PRO A 26 4.97 4.07 -0.57
C PRO A 26 3.67 4.83 -0.26
N ALA A 27 3.65 5.48 0.91
CA ALA A 27 2.51 6.30 1.31
C ALA A 27 2.28 7.47 0.32
N GLY A 28 1.06 7.59 -0.19
CA GLY A 28 0.70 8.66 -1.14
C GLY A 28 1.12 8.41 -2.58
N ASP A 29 1.56 7.19 -2.92
CA ASP A 29 1.84 6.81 -4.31
C ASP A 29 0.58 6.97 -5.20
N ALA A 30 0.73 7.57 -6.37
CA ALA A 30 -0.35 7.81 -7.32
C ALA A 30 -0.92 6.51 -7.93
N ALA A 31 -0.16 5.41 -7.90
CA ALA A 31 -0.61 4.09 -8.31
C ALA A 31 -1.53 3.40 -7.28
N TYR A 32 -1.67 3.96 -6.06
CA TYR A 32 -2.61 3.43 -5.08
C TYR A 32 -4.05 3.64 -5.55
N VAL A 33 -4.80 2.54 -5.64
CA VAL A 33 -6.23 2.57 -5.97
C VAL A 33 -7.03 2.31 -4.71
N ASN A 34 -7.91 3.26 -4.36
CA ASN A 34 -8.84 3.07 -3.26
C ASN A 34 -9.97 2.14 -3.70
N CYS A 35 -10.03 0.95 -3.11
CA CYS A 35 -11.06 -0.04 -3.36
C CYS A 35 -12.02 -0.21 -2.17
N GLU A 36 -12.15 0.81 -1.30
CA GLU A 36 -13.03 0.77 -0.11
C GLU A 36 -14.46 0.31 -0.45
N GLU A 37 -15.03 0.76 -1.56
CA GLU A 37 -16.39 0.37 -2.01
C GLU A 37 -16.60 -1.15 -2.13
N VAL A 38 -15.53 -1.94 -2.34
CA VAL A 38 -15.59 -3.39 -2.55
C VAL A 38 -14.76 -4.19 -1.55
N ARG A 39 -13.93 -3.53 -0.74
CA ARG A 39 -13.04 -4.16 0.25
C ARG A 39 -13.76 -4.43 1.59
N GLY A 40 -14.93 -3.85 1.78
CA GLY A 40 -15.71 -3.89 3.03
C GLY A 40 -15.45 -2.67 3.92
N ASP A 41 -16.16 -2.58 5.03
CA ASP A 41 -16.25 -1.39 5.90
C ASP A 41 -15.01 -1.12 6.79
N SER A 42 -13.84 -1.68 6.48
CA SER A 42 -12.62 -1.46 7.28
C SER A 42 -11.69 -0.45 6.63
N ASP A 43 -11.41 0.65 7.33
CA ASP A 43 -10.32 1.57 7.01
C ASP A 43 -9.28 1.51 8.13
N ILE A 44 -8.07 1.05 7.81
CA ILE A 44 -6.96 0.96 8.77
C ILE A 44 -6.63 2.31 9.42
N LEU A 45 -6.84 3.43 8.71
CA LEU A 45 -6.59 4.77 9.24
C LEU A 45 -7.56 5.10 10.36
N MET A 46 -8.83 4.71 10.20
CA MET A 46 -9.84 4.86 11.24
C MET A 46 -9.71 3.81 12.34
N ASP A 47 -9.56 2.54 12.00
CA ASP A 47 -9.61 1.45 12.96
C ASP A 47 -8.35 1.42 13.83
N LEU A 48 -7.20 1.25 13.18
CA LEU A 48 -5.93 1.11 13.87
C LEU A 48 -5.30 2.48 14.17
N GLY A 49 -5.42 3.45 13.27
CA GLY A 49 -4.88 4.79 13.48
C GLY A 49 -5.50 5.49 14.69
N ASN A 50 -6.83 5.42 14.86
CA ASN A 50 -7.46 6.00 16.06
C ASN A 50 -7.10 5.25 17.33
N GLN A 51 -6.96 3.92 17.29
CA GLN A 51 -6.51 3.13 18.44
C GLN A 51 -5.12 3.56 18.90
N ILE A 52 -4.17 3.69 17.97
CA ILE A 52 -2.80 4.15 18.26
C ILE A 52 -2.84 5.56 18.86
N LYS A 53 -3.57 6.49 18.25
CA LYS A 53 -3.63 7.90 18.70
C LYS A 53 -4.28 8.08 20.08
N ARG A 54 -5.27 7.25 20.42
CA ARG A 54 -6.02 7.37 21.68
C ARG A 54 -5.35 6.65 22.84
N SER A 55 -4.48 5.67 22.55
CA SER A 55 -3.84 4.87 23.59
C SER A 55 -3.00 5.73 24.53
N GLN A 56 -3.19 5.55 25.83
CA GLN A 56 -2.35 6.16 26.88
C GLN A 56 -1.22 5.22 27.33
N HIS A 57 -1.14 4.03 26.73
CA HIS A 57 -0.17 2.99 27.07
C HIS A 57 0.51 2.46 25.82
N ASN A 58 1.71 1.91 26.01
CA ASN A 58 2.39 1.17 24.96
C ASN A 58 1.57 -0.07 24.59
N GLY A 59 1.47 -0.37 23.29
CA GLY A 59 0.68 -1.48 22.77
C GLY A 59 1.34 -2.14 21.57
N CYS A 60 0.93 -3.38 21.31
CA CYS A 60 1.27 -4.13 20.12
C CYS A 60 -0.02 -4.43 19.36
N TYR A 61 -0.07 -4.06 18.08
CA TYR A 61 -1.26 -4.21 17.25
C TYR A 61 -1.00 -5.20 16.12
N LEU A 62 -1.92 -6.14 15.94
CA LEU A 62 -1.84 -7.15 14.89
C LEU A 62 -2.74 -6.74 13.71
N TYR A 63 -2.13 -6.52 12.56
CA TYR A 63 -2.84 -6.34 11.29
C TYR A 63 -2.60 -7.55 10.38
N SER A 64 -3.61 -8.42 10.25
CA SER A 64 -3.49 -9.75 9.62
C SER A 64 -4.41 -9.90 8.40
N GLY A 65 -4.22 -10.98 7.62
CA GLY A 65 -4.98 -11.23 6.38
C GLY A 65 -4.18 -12.06 5.37
N HIS A 66 -4.81 -12.45 4.26
CA HIS A 66 -4.21 -13.34 3.25
C HIS A 66 -2.93 -12.78 2.60
N ARG A 67 -2.04 -13.67 2.13
CA ARG A 67 -0.85 -13.28 1.37
C ARG A 67 -1.28 -12.56 0.09
N GLY A 68 -0.61 -11.46 -0.25
CA GLY A 68 -0.94 -10.66 -1.43
C GLY A 68 -2.12 -9.70 -1.25
N ALA A 69 -2.81 -9.67 -0.10
CA ALA A 69 -3.95 -8.78 0.15
C ALA A 69 -3.58 -7.30 0.43
N GLY A 70 -2.36 -6.86 0.10
CA GLY A 70 -1.97 -5.45 0.23
C GLY A 70 -1.62 -4.95 1.64
N LYS A 71 -1.52 -5.82 2.66
CA LYS A 71 -1.28 -5.40 4.06
C LYS A 71 -0.10 -4.44 4.26
N SER A 72 1.03 -4.68 3.60
CA SER A 72 2.20 -3.80 3.71
C SER A 72 1.94 -2.41 3.13
N ILE A 73 1.13 -2.30 2.09
CA ILE A 73 0.72 -1.02 1.49
C ILE A 73 -0.19 -0.26 2.47
N GLU A 74 -1.16 -0.95 3.07
CA GLU A 74 -2.05 -0.36 4.09
C GLU A 74 -1.28 0.12 5.32
N LEU A 75 -0.25 -0.61 5.77
CA LEU A 75 0.63 -0.18 6.86
C LEU A 75 1.48 1.05 6.48
N LEU A 76 1.95 1.15 5.24
CA LEU A 76 2.65 2.36 4.76
C LEU A 76 1.69 3.55 4.65
N ARG A 77 0.44 3.35 4.19
CA ARG A 77 -0.60 4.38 4.25
C ARG A 77 -0.82 4.87 5.69
N LEU A 78 -0.94 3.93 6.64
CA LEU A 78 -1.08 4.26 8.06
C LEU A 78 0.14 5.03 8.60
N GLN A 79 1.36 4.62 8.25
CA GLN A 79 2.58 5.35 8.60
C GLN A 79 2.51 6.80 8.11
N GLY A 80 2.17 7.01 6.84
CA GLY A 80 2.06 8.34 6.25
C GLY A 80 0.96 9.18 6.90
N HIS A 81 -0.18 8.57 7.23
CA HIS A 81 -1.27 9.23 7.95
C HIS A 81 -0.84 9.66 9.35
N LEU A 82 -0.29 8.75 10.16
CA LEU A 82 0.17 9.04 11.52
C LEU A 82 1.27 10.11 11.53
N THR A 83 2.17 10.09 10.54
CA THR A 83 3.21 11.11 10.38
C THR A 83 2.61 12.49 10.13
N LYS A 84 1.59 12.59 9.26
CA LYS A 84 0.85 13.85 9.01
C LYS A 84 0.10 14.35 10.25
N GLU A 85 -0.36 13.43 11.09
CA GLU A 85 -1.04 13.72 12.36
C GLU A 85 -0.08 14.04 13.52
N GLY A 86 1.22 14.16 13.26
CA GLY A 86 2.24 14.56 14.24
C GLY A 86 2.88 13.41 15.03
N CYS A 87 2.58 12.15 14.69
CA CYS A 87 3.25 11.00 15.28
C CYS A 87 4.63 10.79 14.63
N ARG A 88 5.64 10.43 15.44
CA ARG A 88 6.90 9.89 14.93
C ARG A 88 6.75 8.38 14.73
N VAL A 89 6.81 7.93 13.48
CA VAL A 89 6.81 6.50 13.12
C VAL A 89 8.23 6.11 12.70
N VAL A 90 8.75 4.99 13.24
CA VAL A 90 10.13 4.51 13.01
C VAL A 90 10.14 3.12 12.38
#